data_AF-A0AAJ1XU82-F1
#
_entry.id   AF-A0AAJ1XU82-F1
#
_cell.length_a   1.000
_cell.length_b   1.000
_cell.length_c   1.000
_cell.angle_alpha   90.00
_cell.angle_beta   90.00
_cell.angle_gamma   90.00
#
_symmetry.space_group_name_H-M   'P 1'
#
loop_
_entity.id
_entity.type
_entity.pdbx_description
1 polymer ?
#
loop_
_entity_poly.entity_id
_entity_poly.type
_entity_poly.pdbx_seq_one_letter_code
_entity_poly.pdbx_strand_id
1 'polypeptide(L)'
;MEQKIRNLPAKTIVTLDELAKQNGQSRESYIRDLLNHHVLSAEVEGLNMKYETLVQTMSQEWITALNANTKALHKFLEIHGVKIDD
;
A
#
# COMPACT_ATOMS: atom_id res chain seq x y z
N MET A 1 0.89 2.39 -31.06
CA MET A 1 -0.28 3.28 -31.19
C MET A 1 0.18 4.68 -30.80
N GLU A 2 -0.22 5.71 -31.55
CA GLU A 2 0.05 7.11 -31.19
C GLU A 2 -1.11 7.62 -30.32
N GLN A 3 -0.81 8.20 -29.15
CA GLN A 3 -1.81 8.80 -28.26
C GLN A 3 -1.65 10.32 -28.23
N LYS A 4 -2.76 11.05 -28.44
CA LYS A 4 -2.79 12.51 -28.35
C LYS A 4 -3.54 12.95 -27.10
N ILE A 5 -2.84 13.58 -26.17
CA ILE A 5 -3.46 14.23 -25.02
C ILE A 5 -3.80 15.67 -25.41
N ARG A 6 -5.08 16.05 -25.28
CA ARG A 6 -5.61 17.35 -25.71
C ARG A 6 -5.99 18.21 -24.51
N ASN A 7 -6.15 19.51 -24.75
CA ASN A 7 -6.66 20.49 -23.77
C ASN A 7 -5.83 20.60 -22.49
N LEU A 8 -4.51 20.38 -22.57
CA LEU A 8 -3.62 20.69 -21.46
C LEU A 8 -3.50 22.21 -21.30
N PRO A 9 -3.58 22.74 -20.07
CA PRO A 9 -3.32 24.16 -19.83
C PRO A 9 -1.96 24.57 -20.39
N ALA A 10 -1.88 25.76 -20.98
CA ALA A 10 -0.62 26.25 -21.58
C ALA A 10 0.53 26.26 -20.56
N LYS A 11 0.25 26.65 -19.30
CA LYS A 11 1.22 26.60 -18.21
C LYS A 11 1.76 25.19 -17.97
N THR A 12 0.90 24.17 -18.01
CA THR A 12 1.32 22.77 -17.85
C THR A 12 2.26 22.33 -18.96
N ILE A 13 1.99 22.73 -20.21
CA ILE A 13 2.86 22.42 -21.35
C ILE A 13 4.25 23.04 -21.16
N VAL A 14 4.30 24.31 -20.77
CA VAL A 14 5.56 25.03 -20.52
C VAL A 14 6.36 24.37 -19.40
N THR A 15 5.71 24.04 -18.29
CA THR A 15 6.38 23.37 -17.17
C THR A 15 6.90 21.98 -17.56
N LEU A 16 6.15 21.21 -18.36
CA LEU A 16 6.62 19.91 -18.87
C LEU A 16 7.86 20.06 -19.79
N ASP A 17 7.94 21.13 -20.58
CA ASP A 17 9.15 21.44 -21.36
C ASP A 17 10.35 21.75 -20.49
N GLU A 18 10.16 22.59 -19.48
CA GLU A 18 11.22 22.99 -18.57
C GLU A 18 11.78 21.76 -17.83
N LEU A 19 10.89 20.92 -17.31
CA LEU A 19 11.26 19.68 -16.62
C LEU A 19 11.96 18.69 -17.56
N ALA A 20 11.46 18.52 -18.78
CA ALA A 20 12.10 17.66 -19.77
C ALA A 20 13.53 18.15 -20.10
N LYS A 21 13.70 19.46 -20.30
CA LYS A 21 15.02 20.08 -20.53
C LYS A 21 15.97 19.88 -19.35
N GLN A 22 15.49 20.08 -18.13
CA GLN A 22 16.28 19.85 -16.91
C GLN A 22 16.76 18.40 -16.80
N ASN A 23 15.98 17.44 -17.29
CA ASN A 23 16.34 16.02 -17.33
C ASN A 23 17.12 15.62 -18.59
N GLY A 24 17.46 16.55 -19.48
CA GLY A 24 18.15 16.25 -20.74
C GLY A 24 17.33 15.39 -21.71
N GLN A 25 16.00 15.40 -21.57
CA GLN A 25 15.07 14.56 -22.32
C GLN A 25 14.20 15.39 -23.27
N SER A 26 13.63 14.74 -24.28
CA SER A 26 12.51 15.32 -25.03
C SER A 26 11.26 15.35 -24.14
N ARG A 27 10.34 16.29 -24.42
CA ARG A 27 9.05 16.35 -23.71
C ARG A 27 8.30 15.01 -23.77
N GLU A 28 8.33 14.34 -24.92
CA GLU A 28 7.68 13.04 -25.09
C GLU A 28 8.31 11.97 -24.20
N SER A 29 9.65 11.87 -24.19
CA SER A 29 10.36 10.89 -23.36
C SER A 29 10.07 11.13 -21.88
N TYR A 30 10.14 12.39 -21.45
CA TYR A 30 9.85 12.78 -20.07
C TYR A 30 8.43 12.42 -19.65
N ILE A 31 7.42 12.76 -20.49
CA ILE A 31 6.02 12.42 -20.21
C ILE A 31 5.82 10.90 -20.17
N ARG A 32 6.48 10.15 -21.06
CA ARG A 32 6.37 8.68 -21.08
C ARG A 32 6.91 8.08 -19.78
N ASP A 33 8.08 8.53 -19.33
CA ASP A 33 8.70 8.06 -18.09
C ASP A 33 7.84 8.42 -16.87
N LEU A 34 7.31 9.66 -16.85
CA LEU A 34 6.41 10.13 -15.80
C LEU A 34 5.13 9.29 -15.72
N LEU A 35 4.48 8.99 -16.85
CA LEU A 35 3.28 8.18 -16.90
C LEU A 35 3.56 6.73 -16.47
N ASN A 36 4.66 6.14 -16.93
CA ASN A 36 5.06 4.79 -16.52
C ASN A 36 5.33 4.73 -15.01
N HIS A 37 6.05 5.71 -14.48
CA HIS A 37 6.34 5.79 -13.05
C HIS A 37 5.05 5.92 -12.23
N HIS A 38 4.12 6.76 -12.66
CA HIS A 38 2.84 6.96 -11.98
C HIS A 38 1.96 5.70 -11.96
N VAL A 39 1.89 4.97 -13.09
CA VAL A 39 1.14 3.71 -13.15
C VAL A 39 1.76 2.67 -12.23
N LEU A 40 3.09 2.50 -12.29
CA LEU A 40 3.81 1.56 -11.43
C LEU A 40 3.71 1.93 -9.95
N SER A 41 3.79 3.22 -9.60
CA SER A 41 3.65 3.65 -8.21
C SER A 41 2.26 3.34 -7.66
N ALA A 42 1.20 3.58 -8.45
CA ALA A 42 -0.16 3.24 -8.05
C ALA A 42 -0.37 1.74 -7.86
N GLU A 43 0.25 0.89 -8.70
CA GLU A 43 0.22 -0.56 -8.55
C GLU A 43 0.96 -1.02 -7.29
N VAL A 44 2.15 -0.47 -7.03
CA VAL A 44 2.97 -0.81 -5.84
C VAL A 44 2.32 -0.32 -4.56
N GLU A 45 1.83 0.92 -4.51
CA GLU A 45 1.08 1.47 -3.37
C GLU A 45 -0.18 0.64 -3.11
N GLY A 46 -0.94 0.30 -4.15
CA GLY A 46 -2.10 -0.56 -4.05
C GLY A 46 -1.76 -1.97 -3.53
N LEU A 47 -0.61 -2.52 -3.92
CA LEU A 47 -0.12 -3.81 -3.41
C LEU A 47 0.30 -3.72 -1.95
N ASN A 48 1.00 -2.64 -1.56
CA ASN A 48 1.44 -2.42 -0.18
C ASN A 48 0.23 -2.26 0.76
N MET A 49 -0.78 -1.48 0.35
CA MET A 49 -2.03 -1.33 1.11
C MET A 49 -2.76 -2.67 1.31
N LYS A 50 -2.81 -3.52 0.28
CA LYS A 50 -3.41 -4.87 0.39
C LYS A 50 -2.63 -5.74 1.37
N TYR A 51 -1.30 -5.68 1.35
CA TYR A 51 -0.46 -6.41 2.28
C TYR A 51 -0.65 -5.94 3.72
N GLU A 52 -0.62 -4.63 3.98
CA GLU A 52 -0.86 -4.06 5.30
C GLU A 52 -2.24 -4.47 5.86
N THR A 53 -3.27 -4.42 5.01
CA THR A 53 -4.63 -4.85 5.38
C THR A 53 -4.66 -6.34 5.75
N LEU A 54 -3.99 -7.19 4.97
CA LEU A 54 -3.91 -8.63 5.24
C LEU A 54 -3.20 -8.89 6.58
N VAL A 55 -2.05 -8.26 6.81
CA VAL A 55 -1.27 -8.41 8.06
C VAL A 55 -2.09 -7.96 9.28
N GLN A 56 -2.79 -6.83 9.19
CA GLN A 56 -3.66 -6.36 10.26
C GLN A 56 -4.80 -7.35 10.54
N THR A 57 -5.45 -7.87 9.49
CA THR A 57 -6.54 -8.84 9.61
C THR A 57 -6.05 -10.12 10.29
N MET A 58 -4.94 -10.69 9.81
CA MET A 58 -4.37 -11.91 10.37
C MET A 58 -3.90 -11.73 11.82
N SER A 59 -3.28 -10.58 12.13
CA SER A 59 -2.84 -10.28 13.50
C SER A 59 -4.03 -10.22 14.46
N GLN A 60 -5.14 -9.61 14.03
CA GLN A 60 -6.35 -9.51 14.82
C GLN A 60 -7.03 -10.87 15.04
N GLU A 61 -7.06 -11.71 14.02
CA GLU A 61 -7.55 -13.09 14.11
C GLU A 61 -6.69 -13.93 15.07
N TRP A 62 -5.36 -13.82 14.99
CA TRP A 62 -4.44 -14.52 15.88
C TRP A 62 -4.59 -14.09 17.33
N ILE A 63 -4.68 -12.78 17.59
CA ILE A 63 -4.93 -12.26 18.95
C ILE A 63 -6.25 -12.80 19.48
N THR A 64 -7.30 -12.84 18.65
CA THR A 64 -8.61 -13.40 19.03
C THR A 64 -8.50 -14.88 19.40
N ALA A 65 -7.83 -15.68 18.56
CA ALA A 65 -7.65 -17.11 18.80
C ALA A 65 -6.81 -17.39 20.05
N LEU A 66 -5.70 -16.66 20.24
CA LEU A 66 -4.85 -16.78 21.42
C LEU A 66 -5.63 -16.44 22.70
N ASN A 67 -6.38 -15.34 22.71
CA ASN A 67 -7.20 -14.97 23.85
C ASN A 67 -8.28 -16.02 24.17
N ALA A 68 -8.91 -16.60 23.14
CA ALA A 68 -9.88 -17.67 23.33
C ALA A 68 -9.23 -18.93 23.92
N ASN A 69 -8.06 -19.31 23.42
CA ASN A 69 -7.31 -20.46 23.92
C ASN A 69 -6.83 -20.25 25.35
N THR A 70 -6.30 -19.06 25.68
CA THR A 70 -5.89 -18.71 27.05
C THR A 70 -7.07 -18.80 28.01
N LYS A 71 -8.23 -18.25 27.64
CA LYS A 71 -9.46 -18.37 28.46
C LYS A 71 -9.89 -19.83 28.66
N ALA A 72 -9.84 -20.64 27.60
CA ALA A 72 -10.18 -22.05 27.68
C ALA A 72 -9.21 -22.81 28.59
N LEU A 73 -7.91 -22.52 28.50
CA LEU A 73 -6.88 -23.11 29.34
C LEU A 73 -7.02 -22.70 30.80
N HIS A 74 -7.27 -21.42 31.08
CA HIS A 74 -7.50 -20.93 32.45
C HIS A 74 -8.70 -21.65 33.07
N LYS A 75 -9.80 -21.74 32.35
CA LYS A 75 -10.99 -22.47 32.80
C LYS A 75 -10.69 -23.96 33.04
N PHE A 76 -9.92 -24.60 32.17
CA PHE A 76 -9.50 -25.99 32.37
C PHE A 76 -8.67 -26.16 33.64
N LEU A 77 -7.71 -25.28 33.89
CA LEU A 77 -6.83 -25.31 35.06
C LEU A 77 -7.60 -25.06 36.37
N GLU A 78 -8.51 -24.09 36.38
CA GLU A 78 -9.40 -23.81 37.52
C GLU A 78 -10.25 -25.03 37.91
N ILE A 79 -10.85 -25.71 36.91
CA ILE A 79 -11.64 -26.93 37.13
C ILE A 79 -10.79 -28.04 37.77
N HIS A 80 -9.49 -28.07 37.49
CA HIS A 80 -8.55 -29.04 38.04
C HIS A 80 -7.82 -28.55 39.30
N GLY A 81 -8.29 -27.47 39.92
CA GLY A 81 -7.81 -26.99 41.22
C GLY A 81 -6.49 -26.22 41.17
N VAL A 82 -6.04 -25.81 39.98
CA VAL A 82 -4.86 -24.95 39.83
C VAL A 82 -5.30 -23.49 39.99
N LYS A 83 -4.69 -22.76 40.94
CA LYS A 83 -4.86 -21.31 41.05
C LYS A 83 -3.99 -20.62 40.01
N ILE A 84 -4.58 -19.67 39.29
CA ILE A 84 -3.87 -18.77 38.39
C ILE A 84 -3.88 -17.41 39.07
N ASP A 85 -2.69 -16.89 39.38
CA ASP A 85 -2.52 -15.52 39.87
C ASP A 85 -2.53 -14.56 38.67
N ASP A 86 -3.16 -13.39 38.82
CA ASP A 86 -3.32 -12.36 37.77
C ASP A 86 -2.00 -11.76 37.27
#